data_AF-A0A542B0X1-F1
#
_entry.id   AF-A0A542B0X1-F1
#
_cell.length_a   1.000
_cell.length_b   1.000
_cell.length_c   1.000
_cell.angle_alpha   90.00
_cell.angle_beta   90.00
_cell.angle_gamma   90.00
#
_symmetry.space_group_name_H-M   'P 1'
#
loop_
_entity.id
_entity.type
_entity.pdbx_description
1 polymer ?
#
loop_
_entity_poly.entity_id
_entity_poly.type
_entity_poly.pdbx_seq_one_letter_code
_entity_poly.pdbx_strand_id
1 'polypeptide(L)'
;MSSQQQCPHKKTASCTHCSKVKMLAYLHNDDSIVWFSFFKDDKRYGRLEMISGEMGSRLQKKHGENIKKMMFFDNHTPGKPIIGEN
;
A
#
# COMPACT_ATOMS: atom_id res chain seq x y z
N MET A 1 29.20 -5.31 0.89
CA MET A 1 28.46 -4.35 1.74
C MET A 1 27.55 -3.52 0.85
N SER A 2 26.27 -3.46 1.21
CA SER A 2 25.11 -3.08 0.39
C SER A 2 24.99 -1.57 0.15
N SER A 3 25.24 -1.13 -1.08
CA SER A 3 24.95 0.23 -1.54
C SER A 3 23.55 0.30 -2.19
N GLN A 4 22.50 0.11 -1.39
CA GLN A 4 21.12 0.44 -1.82
C GLN A 4 20.76 1.83 -1.26
N GLN A 5 21.34 2.86 -1.86
CA GLN A 5 20.93 4.27 -1.77
C GLN A 5 20.67 4.69 -3.23
N GLN A 6 19.56 5.27 -3.65
CA GLN A 6 18.45 6.03 -3.05
C GLN A 6 17.19 5.74 -3.88
N CYS A 7 15.98 6.01 -3.35
CA CYS A 7 14.79 6.12 -4.18
C CYS A 7 14.62 7.58 -4.66
N PRO A 8 14.94 7.91 -5.93
CA PRO A 8 14.95 9.29 -6.44
C PRO A 8 13.72 9.58 -7.32
N HIS A 9 12.62 8.82 -7.12
CA HIS A 9 11.33 8.86 -7.82
C HIS A 9 11.26 8.17 -9.22
N LYS A 10 10.12 7.50 -9.52
CA LYS A 10 9.58 7.10 -10.87
C LYS A 10 9.74 5.67 -11.44
N LYS A 11 9.58 4.57 -10.67
CA LYS A 11 9.00 3.30 -11.20
C LYS A 11 8.21 2.58 -10.11
N THR A 12 6.99 2.15 -10.44
CA THR A 12 6.01 1.49 -9.55
C THR A 12 6.53 0.19 -8.90
N ALA A 13 7.57 -0.41 -9.46
CA ALA A 13 8.22 -1.60 -8.92
C ALA A 13 9.24 -1.32 -7.80
N SER A 14 9.62 -0.05 -7.55
CA SER A 14 10.65 0.33 -6.57
C SER A 14 10.09 1.03 -5.32
N CYS A 15 8.76 1.04 -5.15
CA CYS A 15 8.06 1.74 -4.07
C CYS A 15 8.19 1.08 -2.68
N THR A 16 8.70 -0.14 -2.59
CA THR A 16 8.86 -0.88 -1.32
C THR A 16 9.74 -0.18 -0.29
N HIS A 17 10.57 0.80 -0.67
CA HIS A 17 11.42 1.52 0.29
C HIS A 17 10.99 2.98 0.53
N CYS A 18 10.19 3.57 -0.35
CA CYS A 18 9.83 4.99 -0.30
C CYS A 18 8.35 5.25 -0.02
N SER A 19 7.47 4.28 -0.29
CA SER A 19 6.06 4.37 0.10
C SER A 19 5.88 4.04 1.58
N LYS A 20 5.05 4.81 2.28
CA LYS A 20 4.72 4.56 3.70
C LYS A 20 3.80 3.35 3.90
N VAL A 21 2.84 3.14 2.99
CA VAL A 21 1.83 2.08 3.13
C VAL A 21 1.91 1.11 1.95
N LYS A 22 1.90 -0.18 2.27
CA LYS A 22 1.67 -1.28 1.32
C LYS A 22 0.28 -1.85 1.56
N MET A 23 -0.49 -2.04 0.51
CA MET A 23 -1.80 -2.69 0.53
C MET A 23 -1.73 -4.01 -0.21
N LEU A 24 -2.32 -5.05 0.38
CA LEU A 24 -2.59 -6.34 -0.26
C LEU A 24 -4.10 -6.52 -0.31
N ALA A 25 -4.65 -6.70 -1.51
CA ALA A 25 -6.06 -6.97 -1.72
C ALA A 25 -6.26 -8.35 -2.33
N TYR A 26 -7.11 -9.15 -1.72
CA TYR A 26 -7.57 -10.43 -2.26
C TYR A 26 -8.87 -10.21 -3.00
N LEU A 27 -8.95 -10.79 -4.19
CA LEU A 27 -10.14 -10.77 -5.01
C LEU A 27 -10.97 -12.05 -4.78
N HIS A 28 -12.22 -12.05 -5.22
CA HIS A 28 -13.10 -13.21 -5.09
C HIS A 28 -12.73 -14.37 -6.03
N ASN A 29 -11.96 -14.11 -7.07
CA ASN A 29 -11.44 -15.10 -8.01
C ASN A 29 -10.07 -15.67 -7.58
N ASP A 30 -9.71 -15.54 -6.29
CA ASP A 30 -8.46 -15.98 -5.68
C ASP A 30 -7.17 -15.29 -6.19
N ASP A 31 -7.30 -14.27 -7.05
CA ASP A 31 -6.19 -13.39 -7.39
C ASP A 31 -5.86 -12.43 -6.24
N SER A 32 -4.63 -11.92 -6.24
CA SER A 32 -4.22 -10.87 -5.30
C SER A 32 -3.54 -9.70 -5.99
N ILE A 33 -3.78 -8.50 -5.46
CA ILE A 33 -3.19 -7.25 -5.94
C ILE A 33 -2.34 -6.65 -4.83
N VAL A 34 -1.09 -6.33 -5.14
CA VAL A 34 -0.21 -5.54 -4.27
C VAL A 34 -0.15 -4.11 -4.79
N TRP A 35 -0.40 -3.14 -3.91
CA TRP A 35 -0.33 -1.72 -4.21
C TRP A 35 0.45 -0.96 -3.15
N PHE A 36 1.11 0.11 -3.56
CA PHE A 36 1.87 0.98 -2.67
C PHE A 36 1.28 2.38 -2.69
N SER A 37 1.35 3.10 -1.57
CA SER A 37 0.88 4.48 -1.48
C SER A 37 1.64 5.39 -2.44
N PHE A 38 0.95 6.40 -2.96
CA PHE A 38 1.61 7.41 -3.78
C PHE A 38 2.37 8.39 -2.89
N PHE A 39 3.53 8.83 -3.37
CA PHE A 39 4.36 9.82 -2.69
C PHE A 39 3.62 11.12 -2.32
N LYS A 40 2.69 11.57 -3.18
CA LYS A 40 1.87 12.75 -2.91
C LYS A 40 0.99 12.54 -1.67
N ASP A 41 0.44 11.34 -1.49
CA ASP A 41 -0.40 11.00 -0.35
C ASP A 41 0.45 10.86 0.91
N ASP A 42 1.65 10.26 0.80
CA ASP A 42 2.59 10.13 1.91
C ASP A 42 3.05 11.48 2.47
N LYS A 43 3.27 12.46 1.57
CA LYS A 43 3.58 13.85 1.92
C LYS A 43 2.37 14.61 2.46
N ARG A 44 1.19 14.42 1.86
CA ARG A 44 -0.01 15.16 2.21
C ARG A 44 -0.61 14.73 3.53
N TYR A 45 -0.72 13.42 3.74
CA TYR A 45 -1.58 12.89 4.80
C TYR A 45 -0.84 12.52 6.07
N GLY A 46 0.48 12.32 6.03
CA GLY A 46 1.37 12.15 7.19
C GLY A 46 1.14 10.85 8.00
N ARG A 47 -0.12 10.55 8.31
CA ARG A 47 -0.72 9.45 9.07
C ARG A 47 -1.09 8.28 8.17
N LEU A 48 -0.79 7.06 8.61
CA LEU A 48 -0.94 5.84 7.84
C LEU A 48 -2.41 5.49 7.58
N GLU A 49 -3.31 5.83 8.51
CA GLU A 49 -4.74 5.55 8.43
C GLU A 49 -5.39 6.35 7.29
N MET A 50 -5.01 7.62 7.14
CA MET A 50 -5.51 8.46 6.07
C MET A 50 -5.03 7.99 4.70
N ILE A 51 -3.75 7.62 4.59
CA ILE A 51 -3.17 7.07 3.37
C ILE A 51 -3.86 5.76 3.00
N SER A 52 -4.07 4.87 3.97
CA SER A 52 -4.76 3.59 3.79
C SER A 52 -6.21 3.79 3.34
N GLY A 53 -6.94 4.75 3.91
CA GLY A 53 -8.31 5.09 3.50
C GLY A 53 -8.39 5.54 2.04
N GLU A 54 -7.50 6.44 1.60
CA GLU A 54 -7.43 6.89 0.20
C GLU A 54 -7.04 5.76 -0.76
N MET A 55 -6.14 4.87 -0.36
CA MET A 55 -5.79 3.68 -1.13
C MET A 55 -6.97 2.73 -1.26
N GLY A 56 -7.65 2.41 -0.16
CA GLY A 56 -8.83 1.55 -0.15
C GLY A 56 -9.96 2.11 -1.00
N SER A 57 -10.27 3.41 -0.89
CA SER A 57 -11.30 4.05 -1.70
C SER A 57 -11.00 3.98 -3.21
N ARG A 58 -9.75 4.20 -3.62
CA ARG A 58 -9.35 4.08 -5.03
C ARG A 58 -9.45 2.65 -5.54
N LEU A 59 -9.04 1.68 -4.73
CA LEU A 59 -9.12 0.28 -5.12
C LEU A 59 -10.59 -0.16 -5.23
N GLN A 60 -11.43 0.21 -4.28
CA GLN A 60 -12.87 -0.09 -4.30
C GLN A 60 -13.57 0.59 -5.48
N LYS A 61 -13.20 1.82 -5.87
CA LYS A 61 -13.72 2.44 -7.09
C LYS A 61 -13.32 1.70 -8.38
N LYS A 62 -12.15 1.04 -8.37
CA LYS A 62 -11.62 0.35 -9.56
C LYS A 62 -12.10 -1.09 -9.67
N HIS A 63 -12.20 -1.81 -8.56
CA HIS A 63 -12.49 -3.25 -8.52
C HIS A 63 -13.84 -3.57 -7.87
N GLY A 64 -14.50 -2.59 -7.23
CA GLY A 64 -15.85 -2.72 -6.70
C GLY A 64 -16.02 -3.88 -5.73
N GLU A 65 -17.09 -4.64 -5.95
CA GLU A 65 -17.46 -5.84 -5.19
C GLU A 65 -16.52 -7.02 -5.40
N ASN A 66 -15.59 -6.96 -6.37
CA ASN A 66 -14.64 -8.05 -6.60
C ASN A 66 -13.56 -8.15 -5.51
N ILE A 67 -13.50 -7.19 -4.59
CA ILE A 67 -12.55 -7.20 -3.46
C ILE A 67 -13.14 -8.00 -2.30
N LYS A 68 -12.54 -9.16 -2.01
CA LYS A 68 -12.90 -10.02 -0.88
C LYS A 68 -12.33 -9.50 0.45
N LYS A 69 -11.08 -9.06 0.44
CA LYS A 69 -10.36 -8.61 1.64
C LYS A 69 -9.25 -7.64 1.28
N MET A 70 -9.02 -6.64 2.13
CA MET A 70 -7.88 -5.72 2.03
C MET A 70 -7.09 -5.73 3.34
N MET A 71 -5.77 -5.71 3.22
CA MET A 71 -4.84 -5.55 4.33
C MET A 71 -3.87 -4.43 4.01
N PHE A 72 -3.54 -3.64 5.02
CA PHE A 72 -2.63 -2.49 4.91
C PHE A 72 -1.47 -2.69 5.87
N PHE A 73 -0.26 -2.41 5.42
CA PHE A 73 0.98 -2.62 6.15
C PHE A 73 1.79 -1.34 6.19
N ASP A 74 2.41 -1.08 7.33
CA ASP A 74 3.49 -0.09 7.40
C ASP A 74 4.67 -0.69 6.65
N ASN A 75 5.11 -0.01 5.62
CA ASN A 75 6.13 -0.51 4.73
C ASN A 75 7.55 -0.15 5.23
N HIS A 76 7.66 0.71 6.26
CA HIS A 76 8.91 1.06 6.94
C HIS A 76 9.13 0.27 8.23
N THR A 77 8.06 -0.28 8.80
CA THR A 77 8.13 -1.10 10.02
C THR A 77 7.80 -2.56 9.68
N PRO A 78 8.72 -3.53 9.89
CA PRO A 78 8.39 -4.93 9.71
C PRO A 78 7.35 -5.36 10.76
N GLY A 79 6.21 -5.92 10.32
CA GLY A 79 5.17 -6.32 11.29
C GLY A 79 3.80 -6.69 10.70
N LYS A 80 2.85 -6.81 11.63
CA LYS A 80 1.42 -7.12 11.40
C LYS A 80 0.72 -6.00 10.60
N PRO A 81 -0.39 -6.30 9.91
CA PRO A 81 -1.16 -5.29 9.21
C PRO A 81 -1.64 -4.18 10.17
N ILE A 82 -1.58 -2.93 9.72
CA ILE A 82 -2.16 -1.75 10.38
C ILE A 82 -3.69 -1.88 10.37
N ILE A 83 -4.25 -2.40 9.28
CA ILE A 83 -5.69 -2.61 9.06
C ILE A 83 -5.86 -3.93 8.30
N GLY A 84 -6.82 -4.78 8.70
CA GLY A 84 -7.24 -5.95 7.91
C GLY A 84 -7.00 -7.34 8.51
N GLU A 85 -6.53 -7.44 9.76
CA GLU A 85 -7.05 -8.35 10.81
C GLU A 85 -6.14 -8.41 12.04
N ASN A 86 -6.81 -8.42 13.20
CA ASN A 86 -6.39 -9.08 14.44
C ASN A 86 -7.24 -10.35 14.56
#